data_AF-A0A644WTW3-F1
#
_entry.id   AF-A0A644WTW3-F1
#
_cell.length_a   1.000
_cell.length_b   1.000
_cell.length_c   1.000
_cell.angle_alpha   90.00
_cell.angle_beta   90.00
_cell.angle_gamma   90.00
#
_symmetry.space_group_name_H-M   'P 1'
#
loop_
_entity.id
_entity.type
_entity.pdbx_description
1 polymer ?
#
loop_
_entity_poly.entity_id
_entity_poly.type
_entity_poly.pdbx_seq_one_letter_code
_entity_poly.pdbx_strand_id
1 'polypeptide(L)' 'MPLKECKKYNNIIAKVIGFVSRTDRSKCIDRIKAIGVEEFAAEMKLAGRMTIKR' A
#
# COMPACT_ATOMS: atom_id res chain seq x y z
N MET A 1 12.07 -10.29 -0.10
CA MET A 1 12.72 -8.99 -0.41
C MET A 1 12.38 -7.97 0.66
N PRO A 2 13.38 -7.34 1.31
CA PRO A 2 13.17 -6.20 2.18
C PRO A 2 12.60 -5.01 1.40
N LEU A 3 11.55 -4.35 1.91
CA LEU A 3 10.93 -3.20 1.22
C LEU A 3 11.90 -2.03 1.03
N LYS A 4 12.89 -1.91 1.91
CA LYS A 4 13.98 -0.91 1.84
C LYS A 4 14.87 -1.05 0.61
N GLU A 5 14.91 -2.24 -0.02
CA GLU A 5 15.74 -2.49 -1.21
C GLU A 5 14.93 -2.39 -2.50
N CYS A 6 13.62 -2.21 -2.42
CA CYS A 6 12.76 -2.16 -3.60
C CYS A 6 12.84 -0.81 -4.28
N LYS A 7 13.59 -0.73 -5.39
CA LYS A 7 13.70 0.48 -6.21
C LYS A 7 12.34 1.03 -6.65
N LYS A 8 11.37 0.15 -6.97
CA LYS A 8 10.00 0.56 -7.33
C LYS A 8 9.26 1.18 -6.14
N TYR A 9 9.45 0.62 -4.95
CA TYR A 9 8.85 1.13 -3.71
C TYR A 9 9.47 2.46 -3.26
N ASN A 10 10.80 2.55 -3.34
CA ASN A 10 11.57 3.68 -2.84
C ASN A 10 11.79 4.81 -3.86
N ASN A 11 11.15 4.73 -5.03
CA ASN A 11 11.24 5.79 -6.03
C ASN A 11 10.65 7.12 -5.51
N ILE A 12 11.29 8.23 -5.85
CA ILE A 12 10.88 9.58 -5.45
C ILE A 12 9.46 9.88 -5.96
N ILE A 13 9.19 9.54 -7.22
CA ILE A 13 7.85 9.71 -7.83
C ILE A 13 6.80 8.91 -7.04
N ALA A 14 7.14 7.69 -6.64
CA ALA A 14 6.26 6.86 -5.82
C ALA A 14 5.98 7.56 -4.47
N LYS A 15 6.99 8.06 -3.77
CA LYS A 15 6.81 8.79 -2.50
C LYS A 15 5.94 10.04 -2.66
N VAL A 16 6.15 10.83 -3.71
CA VAL A 16 5.36 12.04 -3.99
C VAL A 16 3.89 11.69 -4.24
N ILE A 17 3.61 10.70 -5.09
CA ILE A 17 2.24 10.24 -5.34
C ILE A 17 1.59 9.73 -4.05
N GLY A 18 2.33 8.95 -3.25
CA GLY A 18 1.83 8.46 -1.95
C GLY A 18 1.50 9.60 -0.99
N PHE A 19 2.29 10.67 -1.00
CA PHE A 19 2.04 11.86 -0.18
C PHE A 19 0.82 12.65 -0.65
N VAL A 20 0.71 12.95 -1.95
CA VAL A 20 -0.43 13.70 -2.52
C VAL A 20 -1.74 12.92 -2.36
N SER A 21 -1.72 11.61 -2.61
CA SER A 21 -2.89 10.75 -2.44
C SER A 21 -3.19 10.38 -0.97
N ARG A 22 -2.36 10.84 -0.01
CA ARG A 22 -2.41 10.46 1.42
C ARG A 22 -2.52 8.95 1.62
N THR A 23 -1.78 8.16 0.85
CA THR A 23 -1.82 6.69 0.94
C THR A 23 -0.64 6.17 1.75
N ASP A 24 -0.92 5.28 2.70
CA ASP A 24 0.10 4.57 3.48
C ASP A 24 0.45 3.23 2.81
N ARG A 25 1.38 3.29 1.87
CA ARG A 25 1.81 2.10 1.12
C ARG A 25 2.49 1.05 1.98
N SER A 26 3.18 1.44 3.06
CA SER A 26 3.77 0.48 3.99
C SER A 26 2.67 -0.35 4.63
N LYS A 27 1.62 0.31 5.16
CA LYS A 27 0.47 -0.38 5.75
C LYS A 27 -0.27 -1.27 4.76
N CYS A 28 -0.44 -0.84 3.50
CA CYS A 28 -1.04 -1.70 2.48
C CYS A 28 -0.23 -2.99 2.30
N ILE A 29 1.09 -2.89 2.18
CA ILE A 29 1.96 -4.06 1.98
C ILE A 29 1.98 -4.94 3.23
N ASP A 30 2.07 -4.35 4.42
CA ASP A 30 2.06 -5.09 5.67
C ASP A 30 0.72 -5.81 5.89
N ARG A 31 -0.40 -5.19 5.52
CA ARG A 31 -1.71 -5.84 5.54
C ARG A 31 -1.78 -6.98 4.54
N ILE A 32 -1.39 -6.76 3.28
CA ILE A 32 -1.35 -7.82 2.25
C ILE A 32 -0.46 -9.00 2.68
N LYS A 33 0.67 -8.74 3.34
CA LYS A 33 1.52 -9.82 3.88
C LYS A 33 0.86 -10.60 5.01
N ALA A 34 0.00 -9.95 5.79
CA ALA A 34 -0.68 -10.58 6.92
C ALA A 34 -1.90 -11.41 6.52
N ILE A 35 -2.72 -10.92 5.58
CA ILE A 35 -4.02 -11.52 5.22
C ILE A 35 -4.07 -12.08 3.79
N GLY A 36 -3.09 -11.78 2.95
CA GLY A 36 -3.11 -12.12 1.53
C GLY A 36 -3.73 -11.03 0.65
N VAL A 37 -3.56 -11.18 -0.67
CA VAL A 37 -4.02 -10.18 -1.66
C VAL A 37 -5.55 -10.19 -1.80
N GLU A 38 -6.15 -11.38 -1.86
CA GLU A 38 -7.61 -11.56 -2.04
C GLU A 38 -8.40 -10.96 -0.88
N GLU A 39 -8.02 -11.30 0.36
CA GLU A 39 -8.66 -10.77 1.57
C GLU A 39 -8.49 -9.25 1.68
N PHE A 40 -7.31 -8.73 1.33
CA PHE A 40 -7.09 -7.29 1.28
C PHE A 40 -8.00 -6.61 0.25
N ALA A 41 -8.18 -7.21 -0.93
CA ALA A 41 -9.08 -6.69 -1.95
C ALA A 41 -10.54 -6.70 -1.48
N ALA A 42 -10.97 -7.75 -0.77
CA ALA A 42 -12.29 -7.83 -0.17
C ALA A 42 -12.49 -6.75 0.91
N GLU A 43 -11.53 -6.56 1.82
CA GLU A 43 -11.55 -5.49 2.84
C GLU A 43 -11.65 -4.10 2.20
N MET A 44 -10.86 -3.85 1.16
CA MET A 44 -10.84 -2.58 0.45
C MET A 44 -12.18 -2.32 -0.27
N LYS A 45 -12.75 -3.35 -0.90
CA LYS A 45 -14.07 -3.30 -1.55
C LYS A 45 -15.18 -3.00 -0.54
N LEU A 46 -15.19 -3.69 0.60
CA LEU A 46 -16.16 -3.47 1.68
C LEU A 46 -16.04 -2.06 2.27
N ALA A 47 -14.81 -1.57 2.44
CA ALA A 47 -14.55 -0.22 2.94
C ALA A 47 -14.72 0.88 1.88
N GLY A 48 -15.08 0.54 0.63
CA GLY A 48 -15.28 1.50 -0.46
C GLY A 48 -14.02 2.31 -0.83
N ARG A 49 -12.83 1.76 -0.60
CA ARG A 49 -11.55 2.48 -0.80
C ARG A 49 -10.52 1.60 -1.49
N MET A 50 -9.70 2.20 -2.34
CA MET A 50 -8.66 1.46 -3.08
C MET A 50 -7.35 1.30 -2.30
N THR A 51 -7.13 2.07 -1.24
CA THR A 51 -5.89 2.06 -0.46
C THR A 51 -6.15 2.44 1.00
N ILE A 52 -5.23 2.03 1.89
CA ILE A 52 -5.20 2.52 3.26
C ILE A 52 -4.68 3.95 3.25
N LYS A 53 -5.47 4.88 3.80
CA LYS A 53 -5.10 6.29 3.92
C LYS A 53 -4.24 6.51 5.16
N ARG A 54 -3.38 7.53 5.08
CA ARG A 54 -2.56 8.03 6.19
C ARG A 54 -3.36 9.00 7.06
#